data_AF-A0A2E3ME16-F1
#
_entry.id   AF-A0A2E3ME16-F1
#
_cell.length_a   1.000
_cell.length_b   1.000
_cell.length_c   1.000
_cell.angle_alpha   90.00
_cell.angle_beta   90.00
_cell.angle_gamma   90.00
#
_symmetry.space_group_name_H-M   'P 1'
#
loop_
_entity.id
_entity.type
_entity.pdbx_description
1 polymer ?
#
loop_
_entity_poly.entity_id
_entity_poly.type
_entity_poly.pdbx_seq_one_letter_code
_entity_poly.pdbx_strand_id
1 'polypeptide(L)'
;MVEVECPLCSETVDLGSDSTGIYECPYCNEDFEFEREVSEDLVDLIHQIQEGKEECFVVYDHSHPPKITLLFALACILTSFLVMPLLVFIERVIYQFEEKYHRQIVFLHATYTLISYTISESGISYFNELDLSEEFTITSEYDPGSDGGMISSSNEITIRDKNGNEIRFQDPEHRSNIIPFAKLMNCDIEGIG
;
A
#
# COMPACT_ATOMS: atom_id res chain seq x y z
N MET A 1 8.49 0.65 20.37
CA MET A 1 9.49 -0.41 20.51
C MET A 1 8.76 -1.75 20.41
N VAL A 2 9.08 -2.50 19.37
CA VAL A 2 8.55 -3.85 19.13
C VAL A 2 9.75 -4.76 19.04
N GLU A 3 9.80 -5.72 19.94
CA GLU A 3 10.86 -6.71 20.00
C GLU A 3 10.38 -7.97 19.28
N VAL A 4 11.09 -8.38 18.24
CA VAL A 4 10.78 -9.57 17.44
C VAL A 4 11.99 -10.49 17.40
N GLU A 5 11.77 -11.79 17.31
CA GLU A 5 12.88 -12.73 17.07
C GLU A 5 13.23 -12.76 15.58
N CYS A 6 14.52 -12.56 15.26
CA CYS A 6 15.00 -12.73 13.91
C CYS A 6 14.82 -14.20 13.47
N PRO A 7 14.18 -14.48 12.32
CA PRO A 7 13.91 -15.86 11.89
C PRO A 7 15.18 -16.63 11.50
N LEU A 8 16.30 -15.94 11.27
CA LEU A 8 17.55 -16.54 10.80
C LEU A 8 18.53 -16.87 11.92
N CYS A 9 18.62 -16.03 12.96
CA CYS A 9 19.55 -16.22 14.06
C CYS A 9 18.89 -16.37 15.43
N SER A 10 17.56 -16.27 15.51
CA SER A 10 16.76 -16.37 16.75
C SER A 10 17.15 -15.37 17.84
N GLU A 11 17.84 -14.29 17.47
CA GLU A 11 18.14 -13.18 18.38
C GLU A 11 16.98 -12.19 18.39
N THR A 12 16.73 -11.57 19.54
CA THR A 12 15.68 -10.56 19.68
C THR A 12 16.17 -9.22 19.12
N VAL A 13 15.45 -8.70 18.13
CA VAL A 13 15.70 -7.43 17.46
C VAL A 13 14.62 -6.44 17.86
N ASP A 14 15.03 -5.27 18.36
CA ASP A 14 14.12 -4.13 18.55
C ASP A 14 13.99 -3.38 17.23
N LEU A 15 12.79 -3.40 16.65
CA LEU A 15 12.47 -2.73 15.40
C LEU A 15 12.31 -1.21 15.57
N GLY A 16 12.18 -0.72 16.81
CA GLY A 16 11.87 0.68 17.12
C GLY A 16 10.41 1.05 16.82
N SER A 17 9.92 0.69 15.63
CA SER A 17 8.54 0.87 15.15
C SER A 17 7.80 -0.46 14.98
N ASP A 18 6.48 -0.41 15.02
CA ASP A 18 5.55 -1.53 14.80
C ASP A 18 5.03 -1.59 13.35
N SER A 19 5.76 -0.95 12.43
CA SER A 19 5.44 -0.90 11.01
C SER A 19 5.81 -2.22 10.31
N THR A 20 4.95 -2.70 9.43
CA THR A 20 5.27 -3.83 8.54
C THR A 20 6.33 -3.41 7.53
N GLY A 21 7.34 -4.24 7.28
CA GLY A 21 8.41 -3.93 6.34
C GLY A 21 9.61 -4.87 6.42
N ILE A 22 10.64 -4.58 5.63
CA ILE A 22 11.92 -5.30 5.64
C ILE A 22 12.85 -4.61 6.64
N TYR A 23 13.40 -5.40 7.55
CA TYR A 23 14.32 -4.96 8.59
C TYR A 23 15.63 -5.73 8.49
N GLU A 24 16.74 -5.04 8.70
CA GLU A 24 18.07 -5.64 8.78
C GLU A 24 18.33 -6.09 10.21
N CYS A 25 18.66 -7.37 10.41
CA CYS A 25 19.00 -7.88 11.73
C CYS A 25 20.43 -7.43 12.13
N PRO A 26 20.63 -6.72 13.25
CA PRO A 26 21.95 -6.23 13.67
C PRO A 26 22.92 -7.35 14.11
N TYR A 27 22.42 -8.57 14.31
CA TYR A 27 23.22 -9.70 14.78
C TYR A 27 23.77 -10.56 13.64
N CYS A 28 22.97 -10.79 12.60
CA CYS A 28 23.40 -11.56 11.43
C CYS A 28 23.63 -10.72 10.16
N ASN A 29 23.24 -9.44 10.16
CA ASN A 29 23.25 -8.53 9.00
C ASN A 29 22.48 -9.09 7.79
N GLU A 30 21.41 -9.85 8.07
CA GLU A 30 20.52 -10.37 7.04
C GLU A 30 19.17 -9.66 7.14
N ASP A 31 18.56 -9.43 5.98
CA ASP A 31 17.25 -8.82 5.86
C ASP A 31 16.16 -9.85 6.16
N PHE A 32 15.15 -9.44 6.92
CA PHE A 32 13.94 -10.23 7.14
C PHE A 32 12.69 -9.36 7.05
N GLU A 33 11.60 -9.97 6.63
CA GLU A 33 10.30 -9.31 6.53
C GLU A 33 9.55 -9.46 7.86
N PHE A 34 9.10 -8.34 8.40
CA PHE A 34 8.23 -8.30 9.57
C PHE A 34 6.82 -7.90 9.14
N GLU A 35 5.88 -8.80 9.37
CA GLU A 35 4.45 -8.55 9.23
C GLU A 35 3.85 -8.35 10.61
N ARG A 36 3.08 -7.28 10.79
CA ARG A 36 2.34 -7.06 12.03
C ARG A 36 1.14 -8.00 12.05
N GLU A 37 0.99 -8.77 13.13
CA GLU A 37 -0.24 -9.53 13.35
C GLU A 37 -1.44 -8.58 13.43
N VAL A 38 -2.38 -8.77 12.50
CA VAL A 38 -3.63 -8.02 12.47
C VAL A 38 -4.55 -8.57 13.56
N SER A 39 -4.94 -7.75 14.53
CA SER A 39 -5.85 -8.17 15.59
C SER A 39 -7.28 -8.41 15.07
N GLU A 40 -8.03 -9.30 15.73
CA GLU A 40 -9.43 -9.57 15.37
C GLU A 40 -10.29 -8.29 15.39
N ASP A 41 -10.06 -7.40 16.39
CA ASP A 41 -10.75 -6.11 16.51
C ASP A 41 -10.57 -5.21 15.27
N LEU A 42 -9.41 -5.30 14.63
CA LEU A 42 -9.04 -4.49 13.47
C LEU A 42 -9.65 -5.05 12.19
N VAL A 43 -9.71 -6.38 12.08
CA VAL A 43 -10.46 -7.05 11.01
C VAL A 43 -11.94 -6.65 11.08
N ASP A 44 -12.50 -6.64 12.28
CA ASP A 44 -13.89 -6.20 12.52
C ASP A 44 -14.09 -4.71 12.18
N LEU A 45 -13.14 -3.84 12.53
CA LEU A 45 -13.17 -2.43 12.16
C LEU A 45 -13.17 -2.23 10.64
N ILE A 46 -12.26 -2.92 9.92
CA ILE A 46 -12.20 -2.85 8.46
C ILE A 46 -13.51 -3.35 7.84
N HIS A 47 -14.08 -4.44 8.35
CA HIS A 47 -15.39 -4.90 7.89
C HIS A 47 -16.50 -3.85 8.09
N GLN A 48 -16.52 -3.16 9.23
CA GLN A 48 -17.49 -2.09 9.49
C GLN A 48 -17.31 -0.90 8.54
N ILE A 49 -16.07 -0.54 8.22
CA ILE A 49 -15.74 0.49 7.22
C ILE A 49 -16.26 0.06 5.84
N GLN A 50 -15.99 -1.18 5.41
CA GLN A 50 -16.44 -1.70 4.10
C GLN A 50 -17.97 -1.80 3.99
N GLU A 51 -18.66 -2.06 5.10
CA GLU A 51 -20.14 -2.08 5.16
C GLU A 51 -20.76 -0.67 5.27
N GLY A 52 -19.93 0.38 5.39
CA GLY A 52 -20.39 1.77 5.54
C GLY A 52 -21.07 2.04 6.88
N LYS A 53 -20.75 1.26 7.92
CA LYS A 53 -21.24 1.45 9.28
C LYS A 53 -20.46 2.52 10.05
N GLU A 54 -19.22 2.76 9.65
CA GLU A 54 -18.36 3.79 10.21
C GLU A 54 -18.38 5.07 9.38
N GLU A 55 -18.53 6.22 10.05
CA GLU A 55 -18.41 7.53 9.41
C GLU A 55 -16.94 7.83 9.14
N CYS A 56 -16.53 7.50 7.91
CA CYS A 56 -15.15 7.61 7.49
C CYS A 56 -15.01 8.39 6.19
N PHE A 57 -13.89 9.12 6.06
CA PHE A 57 -13.54 9.86 4.86
C PHE A 57 -12.49 9.07 4.08
N VAL A 58 -12.83 8.63 2.87
CA VAL A 58 -11.89 7.88 2.02
C VAL A 58 -10.93 8.87 1.36
N VAL A 59 -9.67 8.85 1.82
CA VAL A 59 -8.58 9.70 1.30
C VAL A 59 -8.03 9.11 -0.01
N TYR A 60 -7.85 7.80 -0.04
CA TYR A 60 -7.31 7.10 -1.20
C TYR A 60 -7.99 5.74 -1.37
N ASP A 61 -8.28 5.39 -2.62
CA ASP A 61 -8.89 4.12 -2.98
C ASP A 61 -8.31 3.63 -4.30
N HIS A 62 -7.57 2.52 -4.26
CA HIS A 62 -6.96 1.95 -5.45
C HIS A 62 -7.08 0.43 -5.49
N SER A 63 -7.82 -0.03 -6.49
CA SER A 63 -7.82 -1.43 -6.89
C SER A 63 -6.78 -1.63 -7.97
N HIS A 64 -5.77 -2.46 -7.74
CA HIS A 64 -4.88 -2.88 -8.82
C HIS A 64 -5.53 -4.03 -9.61
N PRO A 65 -5.94 -3.82 -10.87
CA PRO A 65 -6.30 -4.95 -11.73
C PRO A 65 -5.02 -5.74 -12.09
N PRO A 66 -5.11 -7.07 -12.28
CA PRO A 66 -3.98 -7.86 -12.75
C PRO A 66 -3.45 -7.29 -14.06
N LYS A 67 -2.13 -7.15 -14.18
CA LYS A 67 -1.50 -6.52 -15.34
C LYS A 67 -1.53 -7.50 -16.51
N ILE A 68 -2.53 -7.38 -17.37
CA ILE A 68 -2.54 -8.10 -18.65
C ILE A 68 -1.39 -7.54 -19.51
N THR A 69 -0.27 -8.26 -19.55
CA THR A 69 0.84 -7.95 -20.46
C THR A 69 0.45 -8.37 -21.88
N LEU A 70 -0.36 -7.53 -22.52
CA LEU A 70 -0.82 -7.65 -23.91
C LEU A 70 0.34 -7.81 -24.93
N LEU A 71 1.56 -7.50 -24.51
CA LEU A 71 2.79 -7.62 -25.30
C LEU A 71 3.17 -9.08 -25.63
N PHE A 72 2.79 -10.06 -24.79
CA PHE A 72 3.06 -11.49 -25.08
C PHE A 72 2.08 -12.09 -26.10
N ALA A 73 0.82 -11.64 -26.10
CA ALA A 73 -0.18 -12.11 -27.06
C ALA A 73 0.19 -11.78 -28.52
N LEU A 74 0.88 -10.66 -28.78
CA LEU A 74 1.27 -10.25 -30.14
C LEU A 74 2.51 -11.00 -30.66
N ALA A 75 3.43 -11.38 -29.76
CA ALA A 75 4.62 -12.17 -30.11
C ALA A 75 4.28 -13.64 -30.43
N CYS A 76 3.18 -14.17 -29.89
CA CYS A 76 2.76 -15.56 -30.07
C CYS A 76 2.17 -15.86 -31.46
N ILE A 77 1.71 -14.84 -32.21
CA ILE A 77 1.11 -15.03 -33.55
C ILE A 77 2.14 -15.56 -34.57
N LEU A 78 3.45 -15.43 -34.31
CA LEU A 78 4.51 -15.76 -35.25
C LEU A 78 5.22 -17.12 -35.02
N THR A 79 4.99 -17.84 -33.91
CA THR A 79 5.74 -19.06 -33.59
C THR A 79 4.87 -20.24 -33.14
N SER A 80 4.69 -21.22 -34.04
CA SER A 80 4.42 -22.65 -33.77
C SER A 80 3.14 -23.05 -33.01
N PHE A 81 2.30 -23.85 -33.68
CA PHE A 81 1.04 -24.44 -33.19
C PHE A 81 1.13 -25.26 -31.88
N LEU A 82 2.33 -25.59 -31.39
CA LEU A 82 2.55 -26.40 -30.17
C LEU A 82 2.95 -25.55 -28.96
N VAL A 83 3.49 -24.34 -29.18
CA VAL A 83 3.92 -23.43 -28.11
C VAL A 83 2.74 -22.57 -27.62
N MET A 84 1.79 -22.26 -28.52
CA MET A 84 0.56 -21.52 -28.21
C MET A 84 -0.25 -22.08 -27.02
N PRO A 85 -0.66 -23.36 -26.98
CA PRO A 85 -1.46 -23.86 -25.86
C PRO A 85 -0.69 -23.91 -24.55
N LEU A 86 0.64 -24.09 -24.59
CA LEU A 86 1.49 -24.09 -23.40
C LEU A 86 1.63 -22.66 -22.84
N LEU A 87 1.84 -21.66 -23.69
CA LEU A 87 1.93 -20.26 -23.26
C LEU A 87 0.60 -19.73 -22.74
N VAL A 88 -0.52 -20.04 -23.41
CA VAL A 88 -1.86 -19.70 -22.90
C VAL A 88 -2.13 -20.37 -21.55
N PHE A 89 -1.64 -21.60 -21.34
CA PHE A 89 -1.74 -22.27 -20.04
C PHE A 89 -0.87 -21.59 -18.98
N ILE A 90 0.37 -21.23 -19.31
CA ILE A 90 1.27 -20.51 -18.41
C ILE A 90 0.72 -19.13 -18.06
N GLU A 91 0.21 -18.36 -19.02
CA GLU A 91 -0.45 -17.07 -18.77
C GLU A 91 -1.67 -17.25 -17.86
N ARG A 92 -2.48 -18.29 -18.09
CA ARG A 92 -3.64 -18.56 -17.25
C ARG A 92 -3.26 -19.00 -15.83
N VAL A 93 -2.14 -19.70 -15.69
CA VAL A 93 -1.57 -20.06 -14.39
C VAL A 93 -1.01 -18.82 -13.69
N ILE A 94 -0.21 -18.00 -14.38
CA ILE A 94 0.32 -16.73 -13.85
C ILE A 94 -0.83 -15.78 -13.47
N TYR A 95 -1.89 -15.70 -14.28
CA TYR A 95 -3.09 -14.92 -13.98
C TYR A 95 -3.82 -15.41 -12.73
N GLN A 96 -3.77 -16.71 -12.42
CA GLN A 96 -4.29 -17.22 -11.16
C GLN A 96 -3.41 -16.87 -9.96
N PHE A 97 -2.13 -16.55 -10.18
CA PHE A 97 -1.19 -16.20 -9.10
C PHE A 97 -1.10 -14.69 -8.83
N GLU A 98 -1.50 -13.82 -9.76
CA GLU A 98 -1.65 -12.39 -9.45
C GLU A 98 -2.92 -12.17 -8.62
N GLU A 99 -2.78 -12.20 -7.29
CA GLU A 99 -3.87 -11.84 -6.38
C GLU A 99 -4.30 -10.39 -6.64
N LYS A 100 -5.61 -10.19 -6.80
CA LYS A 100 -6.19 -8.85 -6.74
C LYS A 100 -6.04 -8.34 -5.33
N TYR A 101 -5.41 -7.19 -5.20
CA TYR A 101 -5.35 -6.47 -3.94
C TYR A 101 -5.93 -5.08 -4.10
N HIS A 102 -6.51 -4.63 -3.00
CA HIS A 102 -7.25 -3.39 -2.89
C HIS A 102 -6.67 -2.59 -1.74
N ARG A 103 -6.05 -1.46 -2.06
CA ARG A 103 -5.43 -0.58 -1.07
C ARG A 103 -6.34 0.61 -0.80
N GLN A 104 -6.66 0.84 0.47
CA GLN A 104 -7.45 1.97 0.91
C GLN A 104 -6.77 2.75 2.03
N ILE A 105 -6.97 4.06 2.01
CA ILE A 105 -6.57 4.96 3.08
C ILE A 105 -7.81 5.75 3.50
N VAL A 106 -8.16 5.60 4.76
CA VAL A 106 -9.43 6.06 5.32
C VAL A 106 -9.16 6.87 6.58
N PHE A 107 -9.80 8.02 6.71
CA PHE A 107 -9.75 8.85 7.89
C PHE A 107 -11.00 8.65 8.76
N LEU A 108 -10.78 8.35 10.04
CA LEU A 108 -11.82 8.20 11.05
C LEU A 108 -11.95 9.51 11.84
N HIS A 109 -13.10 10.17 11.67
CA HIS A 109 -13.34 11.47 12.32
C HIS A 109 -13.51 11.35 13.84
N ALA A 110 -13.98 10.19 14.34
CA ALA A 110 -14.21 9.99 15.76
C ALA A 110 -12.91 9.98 16.58
N THR A 111 -11.85 9.41 16.02
CA THR A 111 -10.56 9.22 16.69
C THR A 111 -9.45 10.11 16.15
N TYR A 112 -9.71 10.86 15.07
CA TYR A 112 -8.69 11.61 14.33
C TYR A 112 -7.55 10.70 13.82
N THR A 113 -7.90 9.48 13.46
CA THR A 113 -6.95 8.46 13.01
C THR A 113 -7.03 8.29 11.51
N LEU A 114 -5.88 8.19 10.85
CA LEU A 114 -5.75 7.76 9.47
C LEU A 114 -5.31 6.30 9.41
N ILE A 115 -6.06 5.48 8.68
CA ILE A 115 -5.79 4.05 8.55
C ILE A 115 -5.49 3.76 7.08
N SER A 116 -4.35 3.13 6.82
CA SER A 116 -4.00 2.54 5.52
C SER A 116 -4.06 1.03 5.62
N TYR A 117 -4.79 0.37 4.73
CA TYR A 117 -4.83 -1.09 4.69
C TYR A 117 -4.90 -1.64 3.27
N THR A 118 -4.47 -2.89 3.10
CA THR A 118 -4.55 -3.64 1.85
C THR A 118 -5.33 -4.92 2.08
N ILE A 119 -6.37 -5.15 1.27
CA ILE A 119 -7.19 -6.36 1.28
C ILE A 119 -6.91 -7.14 0.00
N SER A 120 -6.61 -8.43 0.14
CA SER A 120 -6.53 -9.42 -0.94
C SER A 120 -7.59 -10.51 -0.74
N GLU A 121 -7.66 -11.47 -1.66
CA GLU A 121 -8.53 -12.65 -1.49
C GLU A 121 -8.13 -13.52 -0.28
N SER A 122 -6.87 -13.44 0.14
CA SER A 122 -6.29 -14.14 1.29
C SER A 122 -6.54 -13.44 2.63
N GLY A 123 -7.01 -12.18 2.63
CA GLY A 123 -7.31 -11.40 3.84
C GLY A 123 -6.69 -10.01 3.82
N ILE A 124 -6.45 -9.44 4.99
CA ILE A 124 -5.76 -8.15 5.12
C ILE A 124 -4.25 -8.45 5.16
N SER A 125 -3.49 -7.94 4.20
CA SER A 125 -2.04 -8.18 4.08
C SER A 125 -1.18 -7.02 4.60
N TYR A 126 -1.77 -5.83 4.72
CA TYR A 126 -1.07 -4.66 5.24
C TYR A 126 -2.04 -3.81 6.05
N PHE A 127 -1.55 -3.29 7.17
CA PHE A 127 -2.24 -2.32 7.98
C PHE A 127 -1.24 -1.33 8.59
N ASN A 128 -1.59 -0.05 8.55
CA ASN A 128 -0.87 1.01 9.22
C ASN A 128 -1.85 2.05 9.75
N GLU A 129 -1.59 2.52 10.96
CA GLU A 129 -2.40 3.50 11.67
C GLU A 129 -1.57 4.73 12.00
N LEU A 130 -2.12 5.91 11.75
CA LEU A 130 -1.48 7.18 12.01
C LEU A 130 -2.41 8.09 12.79
N ASP A 131 -1.97 8.50 13.98
CA ASP A 131 -2.71 9.43 14.84
C ASP A 131 -2.48 10.88 14.38
N LEU A 132 -3.56 11.55 13.97
CA LEU A 132 -3.56 12.94 13.51
C LEU A 132 -4.21 13.89 14.52
N SER A 133 -4.36 13.46 15.78
CA SER A 133 -4.90 14.30 16.86
C SER A 133 -3.99 15.48 17.22
N GLU A 134 -2.70 15.39 16.85
CA GLU A 134 -1.69 16.44 17.06
C GLU A 134 -1.20 17.02 15.73
N GLU A 135 -0.06 17.72 15.75
CA GLU A 135 0.53 18.27 14.53
C GLU A 135 0.95 17.16 13.56
N PHE A 136 0.59 17.33 12.29
CA PHE A 136 0.97 16.45 11.20
C PHE A 136 1.26 17.29 9.95
N THR A 137 2.00 16.70 9.00
CA THR A 137 2.31 17.34 7.72
C THR A 137 1.87 16.47 6.56
N ILE A 138 1.45 17.11 5.47
CA ILE A 138 1.16 16.46 4.19
C ILE A 138 2.15 17.01 3.17
N THR A 139 2.92 16.13 2.56
CA THR A 139 3.81 16.47 1.46
C THR A 139 3.38 15.76 0.18
N SER A 140 3.54 16.44 -0.95
CA SER A 140 3.28 15.91 -2.29
C SER A 140 4.52 16.12 -3.15
N GLU A 141 5.14 15.04 -3.60
CA GLU A 141 6.27 15.07 -4.52
C GLU A 141 5.81 14.63 -5.91
N TYR A 142 6.04 15.49 -6.92
CA TYR A 142 5.67 15.18 -8.30
C TYR A 142 6.74 14.32 -8.96
N ASP A 143 6.38 13.09 -9.31
CA ASP A 143 7.18 12.24 -10.20
C ASP A 143 6.71 12.46 -11.65
N PRO A 144 7.54 13.10 -12.52
CA PRO A 144 7.21 13.32 -13.91
C PRO A 144 7.06 12.04 -14.74
N GLY A 145 7.45 10.89 -14.20
CA GLY A 145 7.57 9.65 -14.97
C GLY A 145 8.76 9.69 -15.94
N SER A 146 8.93 8.61 -16.70
CA SER A 146 10.03 8.48 -17.67
C SER A 146 9.62 9.00 -19.05
N ASP A 147 10.50 9.79 -19.68
CA ASP A 147 10.27 10.45 -20.98
C ASP A 147 10.02 9.51 -22.19
N GLY A 148 10.08 8.19 -21.96
CA GLY A 148 9.80 7.15 -22.95
C GLY A 148 8.38 6.55 -22.90
N GLY A 149 7.49 7.05 -22.05
CA GLY A 149 6.08 6.61 -22.00
C GLY A 149 5.83 5.25 -21.32
N MET A 150 6.80 4.74 -20.56
CA MET A 150 6.65 3.49 -19.79
C MET A 150 6.10 3.69 -18.38
N ILE A 151 6.20 4.90 -17.82
CA ILE A 151 5.73 5.23 -16.47
C ILE A 151 4.94 6.53 -16.56
N SER A 152 3.66 6.48 -16.20
CA SER A 152 2.81 7.68 -16.10
C SER A 152 3.28 8.55 -14.94
N SER A 153 3.14 9.87 -15.08
CA SER A 153 3.41 10.80 -13.97
C SER A 153 2.49 10.50 -12.78
N SER A 154 3.03 10.58 -11.57
CA SER A 154 2.29 10.34 -10.33
C SER A 154 2.78 11.27 -9.24
N ASN A 155 1.90 11.61 -8.30
CA ASN A 155 2.36 12.24 -7.07
C ASN A 155 2.64 11.15 -6.02
N GLU A 156 3.79 11.22 -5.37
CA GLU A 156 3.98 10.54 -4.10
C GLU A 156 3.46 11.44 -2.98
N ILE A 157 2.41 10.98 -2.29
CA ILE A 157 1.84 11.68 -1.15
C ILE A 157 2.38 11.03 0.12
N THR A 158 2.92 11.84 1.03
CA THR A 158 3.35 11.41 2.36
C THR A 158 2.59 12.20 3.41
N ILE A 159 1.95 11.48 4.35
CA ILE A 159 1.33 12.08 5.54
C ILE A 159 2.16 11.61 6.73
N ARG A 160 2.68 12.56 7.52
CA ARG A 160 3.57 12.26 8.64
C ARG A 160 3.04 12.87 9.94
N ASP A 161 3.01 12.10 11.02
CA ASP A 161 2.67 12.60 12.35
C ASP A 161 3.87 13.29 13.03
N LYS A 162 3.62 13.92 14.18
CA LYS A 162 4.67 14.53 15.03
C LYS A 162 5.75 13.55 15.52
N ASN A 163 5.45 12.25 15.57
CA ASN A 163 6.35 11.22 16.09
C ASN A 163 7.28 10.69 14.99
N GLY A 164 7.05 11.08 13.73
CA GLY A 164 7.80 10.64 12.57
C GLY A 164 7.22 9.39 11.90
N ASN A 165 6.07 8.89 12.35
CA ASN A 165 5.34 7.85 11.65
C ASN A 165 4.73 8.43 10.38
N GLU A 166 4.67 7.64 9.31
CA GLU A 166 4.17 8.13 8.04
C GLU A 166 3.40 7.10 7.24
N ILE A 167 2.44 7.58 6.46
CA ILE A 167 1.73 6.83 5.43
C ILE A 167 2.08 7.43 4.08
N ARG A 168 2.68 6.62 3.21
CA ARG A 168 3.05 6.98 1.84
C ARG A 168 2.22 6.24 0.81
N PHE A 169 1.75 6.93 -0.21
CA PHE A 169 1.05 6.31 -1.33
C PHE A 169 1.28 7.07 -2.63
N GLN A 170 1.29 6.34 -3.74
CA GLN A 170 1.30 6.94 -5.06
C GLN A 170 -0.12 7.26 -5.50
N ASP A 171 -0.33 8.50 -5.93
CA ASP A 171 -1.56 8.99 -6.51
C ASP A 171 -1.39 9.17 -8.03
N PRO A 172 -1.42 8.08 -8.81
CA PRO A 172 -1.38 8.18 -10.25
C PRO A 172 -2.62 8.93 -10.75
N GLU A 173 -2.41 9.92 -11.61
CA GLU A 173 -3.47 10.72 -12.23
C GLU A 173 -4.29 11.59 -11.25
N HIS A 174 -3.79 11.87 -10.03
CA HIS A 174 -4.44 12.75 -9.05
C HIS A 174 -5.87 12.33 -8.68
N ARG A 175 -6.08 11.03 -8.46
CA ARG A 175 -7.39 10.45 -8.16
C ARG A 175 -7.70 10.42 -6.67
N SER A 176 -6.73 10.72 -5.81
CA SER A 176 -6.96 10.79 -4.37
C SER A 176 -7.82 11.99 -3.97
N ASN A 177 -8.47 11.86 -2.81
CA ASN A 177 -9.19 12.95 -2.16
C ASN A 177 -8.28 13.74 -1.21
N ILE A 178 -6.96 13.80 -1.46
CA ILE A 178 -6.01 14.45 -0.55
C ILE A 178 -6.26 15.95 -0.38
N ILE A 179 -6.67 16.65 -1.44
CA ILE A 179 -6.97 18.10 -1.38
C ILE A 179 -8.23 18.37 -0.53
N PRO A 180 -9.38 17.70 -0.75
CA PRO A 180 -10.51 17.78 0.15
C PRO A 180 -10.17 17.40 1.59
N PHE A 181 -9.35 16.37 1.79
CA PHE A 181 -8.89 15.94 3.12
C PHE A 181 -8.07 17.02 3.82
N ALA A 182 -7.08 17.60 3.16
CA ALA A 182 -6.25 18.68 3.70
C ALA A 182 -7.10 19.90 4.10
N LYS A 183 -8.10 20.25 3.28
CA LYS A 183 -9.07 21.31 3.61
C LYS A 183 -9.95 20.97 4.81
N LEU A 184 -10.41 19.73 4.92
CA LEU A 184 -11.19 19.26 6.06
C LEU A 184 -10.40 19.39 7.36
N MET A 185 -9.10 19.07 7.31
CA MET A 185 -8.21 19.14 8.46
C MET A 185 -7.57 20.51 8.70
N ASN A 186 -7.88 21.49 7.85
CA ASN A 186 -7.25 22.82 7.87
C ASN A 186 -5.71 22.74 7.86
N CYS A 187 -5.17 21.89 7.00
CA CYS A 187 -3.74 21.66 6.80
C CYS A 187 -3.35 22.03 5.36
N ASP A 188 -2.16 22.61 5.20
CA ASP A 188 -1.60 22.90 3.88
C ASP A 188 -0.83 21.69 3.34
N ILE A 189 -0.81 21.52 2.02
CA ILE A 189 -0.02 20.47 1.37
C ILE A 189 1.28 21.10 0.86
N GLU A 190 2.41 20.66 1.40
CA GLU A 190 3.72 21.10 0.94
C GLU A 190 4.04 20.44 -0.42
N GLY A 191 4.58 21.21 -1.36
CA GLY A 191 5.04 20.69 -2.66
C GLY A 191 4.02 20.74 -3.81
N ILE A 192 2.78 21.19 -3.56
CA ILE A 192 1.82 21.53 -4.63
C ILE A 192 2.05 22.99 -5.04
N GLY A 193 2.77 23.20 -6.15
CA GLY A 193 3.02 24.50 -6.78
C GLY A 193 2.15 24.75 -8.02
#